data_AF-A0A538G713-F1
#
_entry.id   AF-A0A538G713-F1
#
_cell.length_a   1.000
_cell.length_b   1.000
_cell.length_c   1.000
_cell.angle_alpha   90.00
_cell.angle_beta   90.00
_cell.angle_gamma   90.00
#
_symmetry.space_group_name_H-M   'P 1'
#
loop_
_entity.id
_entity.type
_entity.pdbx_description
1 polymer ?
#
loop_
_entity_poly.entity_id
_entity_poly.type
_entity_poly.pdbx_seq_one_letter_code
_entity_poly.pdbx_strand_id
1 'polypeptide(L)'
;MFAESLLYPGFAPGRPPFVPSFAVPASIARLSSPQQLAGLERGSRDGGFRGKLLYGSALQRLGRPVSAERQFAAAAGLAPNDAEAQVAAAVGLFSKAKPALAFSRLGPLAPRFPRSQSVRFHLGELLLWIGQLNKAGQELRLAYGEGKSTLLGRTSREFLAQLQAK
;
A
#
# COMPACT_ATOMS: atom_id res chain seq x y z
N MET A 1 -20.29 11.64 -3.86
CA MET A 1 -19.61 10.56 -3.13
C MET A 1 -18.26 10.31 -3.81
N PHE A 2 -17.14 10.72 -3.22
CA PHE A 2 -15.82 10.53 -3.84
C PHE A 2 -15.42 9.04 -3.76
N ALA A 3 -14.66 8.55 -4.74
CA ALA A 3 -14.18 7.16 -4.79
C ALA A 3 -13.38 6.75 -3.52
N GLU A 4 -12.84 7.74 -2.81
CA GLU A 4 -12.10 7.60 -1.55
C GLU A 4 -12.92 6.97 -0.42
N SER A 5 -14.23 7.21 -0.37
CA SER A 5 -15.07 6.78 0.75
C SER A 5 -15.65 5.37 0.59
N LEU A 6 -15.63 4.79 -0.62
CA LEU A 6 -16.26 3.49 -0.90
C LEU A 6 -15.34 2.29 -0.64
N LEU A 7 -14.03 2.50 -0.64
CA LEU A 7 -13.04 1.41 -0.62
C LEU A 7 -12.17 1.38 0.64
N TYR A 8 -12.02 2.52 1.33
CA TYR A 8 -11.17 2.63 2.51
C TYR A 8 -11.81 3.43 3.65
N PRO A 9 -13.00 3.04 4.15
CA PRO A 9 -13.71 3.78 5.19
C PRO A 9 -12.94 3.89 6.52
N GLY A 10 -11.92 3.05 6.74
CA GLY A 10 -11.08 3.05 7.94
C GLY A 10 -9.70 3.72 7.80
N PHE A 11 -9.41 4.40 6.69
CA PHE A 11 -8.13 5.11 6.49
C PHE A 11 -8.31 6.63 6.52
N ALA A 12 -7.24 7.34 6.88
CA ALA A 12 -7.25 8.80 6.94
C ALA A 12 -7.72 9.39 5.59
N PRO A 13 -8.70 10.33 5.59
CA PRO A 13 -9.18 10.97 4.38
C PRO A 13 -8.02 11.57 3.56
N GLY A 14 -8.07 11.45 2.24
CA GLY A 14 -7.15 12.16 1.36
C GLY A 14 -5.81 11.47 1.02
N ARG A 15 -5.54 10.23 1.44
CA ARG A 15 -4.33 9.47 1.03
C ARG A 15 -4.58 7.98 0.74
N PRO A 16 -3.94 7.39 -0.31
CA PRO A 16 -3.95 5.96 -0.54
C PRO A 16 -3.24 5.22 0.59
N PRO A 17 -3.83 4.15 1.14
CA PRO A 17 -3.11 3.26 2.03
C PRO A 17 -1.99 2.49 1.33
N PHE A 18 -0.93 2.18 2.06
CA PHE A 18 -0.08 1.06 1.70
C PHE A 18 -0.67 -0.23 2.31
N VAL A 19 -0.98 -1.20 1.44
CA VAL A 19 -1.53 -2.50 1.82
C VAL A 19 -0.47 -3.57 1.60
N PRO A 20 0.13 -4.13 2.66
CA PRO A 20 1.11 -5.20 2.51
C PRO A 20 0.50 -6.42 1.83
N SER A 21 1.24 -7.05 0.92
CA SER A 21 0.82 -8.32 0.29
C SER A 21 0.75 -9.51 1.26
N PHE A 22 1.24 -9.35 2.49
CA PHE A 22 1.29 -10.37 3.54
C PHE A 22 0.49 -9.96 4.78
N ALA A 23 0.04 -10.96 5.55
CA ALA A 23 -0.79 -10.75 6.73
C ALA A 23 0.01 -10.33 7.96
N VAL A 24 -0.66 -9.61 8.87
CA VAL A 24 -0.19 -9.43 10.25
C VAL A 24 -0.10 -10.81 10.92
N PRO A 25 0.98 -11.14 11.65
CA PRO A 25 1.08 -12.40 12.38
C PRO A 25 -0.12 -12.67 13.29
N ALA A 26 -0.60 -13.91 13.33
CA ALA A 26 -1.79 -14.28 14.10
C ALA A 26 -1.67 -13.96 15.60
N SER A 27 -0.47 -14.04 16.16
CA SER A 27 -0.18 -13.66 17.54
C SER A 27 -0.46 -12.19 17.84
N ILE A 28 -0.30 -11.32 16.84
CA ILE A 28 -0.63 -9.90 16.95
C ILE A 28 -2.10 -9.70 16.59
N ALA A 29 -2.57 -10.27 15.48
CA ALA A 29 -3.91 -10.03 14.94
C ALA A 29 -5.07 -10.38 15.89
N ARG A 30 -4.84 -11.26 16.88
CA ARG A 30 -5.85 -11.65 17.89
C ARG A 30 -5.90 -10.73 19.12
N LEU A 31 -4.96 -9.80 19.25
CA LEU A 31 -4.88 -8.90 20.40
C LEU A 31 -5.89 -7.74 20.26
N SER A 32 -6.17 -7.05 21.36
CA SER A 32 -6.92 -5.78 21.32
C SER A 32 -6.16 -4.71 20.52
N SER A 33 -6.85 -3.73 19.93
CA SER A 33 -6.21 -2.72 19.07
C SER A 33 -5.00 -2.00 19.71
N PRO A 34 -5.02 -1.60 21.00
CA PRO A 34 -3.85 -1.02 21.65
C PRO A 34 -2.67 -2.00 21.75
N GLN A 35 -2.95 -3.26 22.10
CA GLN A 35 -1.95 -4.31 22.20
C GLN A 35 -1.38 -4.71 20.82
N GLN A 36 -2.21 -4.66 19.77
CA GLN A 36 -1.75 -4.83 18.38
C GLN A 36 -0.73 -3.77 18.02
N LEU A 37 -1.03 -2.49 18.28
CA LEU A 37 -0.13 -1.39 17.97
C LEU A 37 1.21 -1.55 18.70
N ALA A 38 1.19 -1.87 20.00
CA ALA A 38 2.41 -2.13 20.78
C ALA A 38 3.20 -3.34 20.25
N GLY A 39 2.50 -4.41 19.84
CA GLY A 39 3.11 -5.59 19.22
C GLY A 39 3.77 -5.26 17.88
N LEU A 40 3.11 -4.48 17.02
CA LEU A 40 3.66 -4.01 15.75
C LEU A 40 4.84 -3.06 15.96
N GLU A 41 4.78 -2.19 16.95
CA GLU A 41 5.89 -1.30 17.29
C GLU A 41 7.13 -2.09 17.71
N ARG A 42 6.99 -3.06 18.62
CA ARG A 42 8.09 -3.99 18.96
C ARG A 42 8.58 -4.74 17.73
N GLY A 43 7.67 -5.29 16.95
CA GLY A 43 8.00 -5.98 15.69
C GLY A 43 8.74 -5.10 14.68
N SER A 44 8.56 -3.77 14.70
CA SER A 44 9.30 -2.85 13.82
C SER A 44 10.78 -2.67 14.19
N ARG A 45 11.14 -3.00 15.44
CA ARG A 45 12.51 -2.98 15.94
C ARG A 45 13.23 -4.28 15.58
N ASP A 46 12.55 -5.41 15.74
CA ASP A 46 13.19 -6.74 15.68
C ASP A 46 12.86 -7.53 14.39
N GLY A 47 11.75 -7.22 13.73
CA GLY A 47 11.19 -7.99 12.61
C GLY A 47 11.68 -7.57 11.21
N GLY A 48 12.82 -6.89 11.13
CA GLY A 48 13.41 -6.40 9.87
C GLY A 48 12.48 -5.47 9.09
N PHE A 49 12.61 -5.45 7.75
CA PHE A 49 11.82 -4.55 6.91
C PHE A 49 10.32 -4.84 6.98
N ARG A 50 9.90 -6.12 7.06
CA ARG A 50 8.49 -6.51 7.16
C ARG A 50 7.82 -5.98 8.42
N GLY A 51 8.52 -6.04 9.56
CA GLY A 51 8.02 -5.44 10.80
C GLY A 51 7.78 -3.94 10.68
N LYS A 52 8.70 -3.23 10.02
CA LYS A 52 8.56 -1.79 9.72
C LYS A 52 7.38 -1.51 8.79
N LEU A 53 7.16 -2.33 7.77
CA LEU A 53 6.01 -2.21 6.87
C LEU A 53 4.68 -2.34 7.63
N LEU A 54 4.53 -3.37 8.47
CA LEU A 54 3.30 -3.56 9.23
C LEU A 54 3.03 -2.41 10.21
N TYR A 55 4.07 -1.95 10.91
CA TYR A 55 3.93 -0.82 11.82
C TYR A 55 3.64 0.48 11.06
N GLY A 56 4.32 0.72 9.93
CA GLY A 56 4.04 1.85 9.03
C GLY A 56 2.59 1.88 8.54
N SER A 57 2.05 0.75 8.07
CA SER A 57 0.64 0.65 7.67
C SER A 57 -0.32 0.93 8.83
N ALA A 58 0.00 0.46 10.05
CA ALA A 58 -0.80 0.77 11.23
C ALA A 58 -0.78 2.26 11.58
N LEU A 59 0.38 2.90 11.51
CA LEU A 59 0.55 4.34 11.71
C LEU A 59 -0.23 5.15 10.68
N GLN A 60 -0.25 4.71 9.43
CA GLN A 60 -1.00 5.38 8.36
C GLN A 60 -2.52 5.33 8.63
N ARG A 61 -3.05 4.17 9.03
CA ARG A 61 -4.46 4.03 9.44
C ARG A 61 -4.84 4.96 10.58
N LEU A 62 -3.92 5.16 11.52
CA LEU A 62 -4.09 6.05 12.67
C LEU A 62 -3.88 7.55 12.34
N GLY A 63 -3.77 7.92 11.06
CA GLY A 63 -3.59 9.32 10.66
C GLY A 63 -2.21 9.88 11.03
N ARG A 64 -1.18 9.03 11.13
CA ARG A 64 0.21 9.43 11.42
C ARG A 64 1.12 9.30 10.19
N PRO A 65 0.84 10.00 9.07
CA PRO A 65 1.51 9.77 7.78
C PRO A 65 3.02 10.03 7.83
N VAL A 66 3.49 11.03 8.57
CA VAL A 66 4.92 11.32 8.71
C VAL A 66 5.65 10.17 9.42
N SER A 67 5.02 9.55 10.41
CA SER A 67 5.62 8.40 11.10
C SER A 67 5.57 7.15 10.22
N ALA A 68 4.51 6.95 9.46
CA ALA A 68 4.40 5.85 8.50
C ALA A 68 5.47 5.96 7.40
N GLU A 69 5.64 7.15 6.81
CA GLU A 69 6.65 7.43 5.79
C GLU A 69 8.07 7.09 6.29
N ARG A 70 8.41 7.47 7.53
CA ARG A 70 9.71 7.12 8.14
C ARG A 70 9.92 5.61 8.23
N GLN A 71 8.89 4.85 8.62
CA GLN A 71 8.98 3.39 8.68
C GLN A 71 9.14 2.76 7.30
N PHE A 72 8.41 3.27 6.30
CA PHE A 72 8.52 2.78 4.93
C PHE A 72 9.89 3.09 4.30
N ALA A 73 10.40 4.30 4.50
CA ALA A 73 11.74 4.67 4.05
C ALA A 73 12.83 3.79 4.71
N ALA A 74 12.71 3.53 6.02
CA ALA A 74 13.61 2.63 6.72
C ALA A 74 13.49 1.17 6.21
N ALA A 75 12.28 0.69 5.91
CA ALA A 75 12.08 -0.64 5.32
C ALA A 75 12.76 -0.76 3.95
N ALA A 76 12.59 0.25 3.08
CA ALA A 76 13.24 0.30 1.77
C ALA A 76 14.77 0.35 1.86
N GLY A 77 15.33 1.03 2.87
CA GLY A 77 16.77 1.04 3.14
C GLY A 77 17.31 -0.32 3.57
N LEU A 78 16.54 -1.08 4.37
CA LEU A 78 16.90 -2.44 4.78
C LEU A 78 16.76 -3.47 3.64
N ALA A 79 15.88 -3.21 2.67
CA ALA A 79 15.57 -4.13 1.59
C ALA A 79 15.57 -3.41 0.22
N PRO A 80 16.75 -3.00 -0.30
CA PRO A 80 16.86 -2.22 -1.53
C PRO A 80 16.45 -2.98 -2.81
N ASN A 81 16.39 -4.32 -2.72
CA ASN A 81 16.02 -5.21 -3.82
C ASN A 81 14.65 -5.88 -3.63
N ASP A 82 13.90 -5.49 -2.60
CA ASP A 82 12.56 -6.02 -2.34
C ASP A 82 11.49 -5.06 -2.89
N ALA A 83 10.63 -5.57 -3.77
CA ALA A 83 9.62 -4.75 -4.44
C ALA A 83 8.61 -4.14 -3.45
N GLU A 84 8.20 -4.90 -2.42
CA GLU A 84 7.20 -4.47 -1.44
C GLU A 84 7.74 -3.29 -0.62
N ALA A 85 8.99 -3.39 -0.16
CA ALA A 85 9.64 -2.33 0.60
C ALA A 85 9.81 -1.04 -0.22
N GLN A 86 10.21 -1.15 -1.48
CA GLN A 86 10.35 0.00 -2.38
C GLN A 86 8.99 0.66 -2.69
N VAL A 87 7.95 -0.15 -2.90
CA VAL A 87 6.57 0.35 -3.12
C VAL A 87 6.08 1.13 -1.91
N ALA A 88 6.23 0.59 -0.70
CA ALA A 88 5.81 1.27 0.52
C ALA A 88 6.46 2.65 0.68
N ALA A 89 7.76 2.76 0.38
CA ALA A 89 8.47 4.05 0.43
C ALA A 89 7.95 5.04 -0.62
N ALA A 90 7.52 4.58 -1.80
CA ALA A 90 6.89 5.43 -2.80
C ALA A 90 5.47 5.87 -2.38
N VAL A 91 4.65 4.94 -1.87
CA VAL A 91 3.28 5.23 -1.39
C VAL A 91 3.31 6.21 -0.21
N GLY A 92 4.28 6.07 0.70
CA GLY A 92 4.45 6.98 1.84
C GLY A 92 4.64 8.45 1.45
N LEU A 93 5.21 8.70 0.27
CA LEU A 93 5.42 10.04 -0.28
C LEU A 93 4.21 10.61 -1.00
N PHE A 94 3.13 9.85 -1.15
CA PHE A 94 1.97 10.32 -1.89
C PHE A 94 1.32 11.53 -1.20
N SER A 95 1.10 12.55 -2.00
CA SER A 95 0.29 13.72 -1.68
C SER A 95 -0.41 14.17 -2.95
N LYS A 96 -1.70 14.47 -2.87
CA LYS A 96 -2.46 15.04 -4.01
C LYS A 96 -1.88 16.36 -4.51
N ALA A 97 -1.25 17.15 -3.64
CA ALA A 97 -0.62 18.40 -4.02
C ALA A 97 0.71 18.20 -4.77
N LYS A 98 1.39 17.07 -4.54
CA LYS A 98 2.70 16.75 -5.12
C LYS A 98 2.79 15.26 -5.53
N PRO A 99 1.92 14.76 -6.41
CA PRO A 99 1.83 13.32 -6.71
C PRO A 99 3.12 12.80 -7.38
N ALA A 100 3.86 13.67 -8.08
CA ALA A 100 5.12 13.36 -8.73
C ALA A 100 6.18 12.73 -7.77
N LEU A 101 6.17 13.06 -6.48
CA LEU A 101 7.10 12.47 -5.51
C LEU A 101 6.92 10.96 -5.37
N ALA A 102 5.67 10.48 -5.37
CA ALA A 102 5.38 9.05 -5.32
C ALA A 102 5.59 8.40 -6.69
N PHE A 103 5.07 8.99 -7.76
CA PHE A 103 5.13 8.40 -9.10
C PHE A 103 6.55 8.30 -9.66
N SER A 104 7.44 9.27 -9.38
CA SER A 104 8.85 9.21 -9.79
C SER A 104 9.61 8.04 -9.15
N ARG A 105 9.14 7.54 -8.00
CA ARG A 105 9.70 6.36 -7.34
C ARG A 105 8.98 5.07 -7.74
N LEU A 106 7.65 5.09 -7.82
CA LEU A 106 6.84 3.90 -8.08
C LEU A 106 6.89 3.46 -9.55
N GLY A 107 6.85 4.40 -10.50
CA GLY A 107 6.83 4.11 -11.94
C GLY A 107 8.00 3.23 -12.39
N PRO A 108 9.26 3.56 -12.04
CA PRO A 108 10.43 2.74 -12.38
C PRO A 108 10.43 1.34 -11.76
N LEU A 109 9.62 1.07 -10.72
CA LEU A 109 9.52 -0.27 -10.15
C LEU A 109 8.78 -1.24 -11.06
N ALA A 110 7.90 -0.77 -11.94
CA ALA A 110 7.13 -1.62 -12.86
C ALA A 110 8.02 -2.41 -13.84
N PRO A 111 8.97 -1.79 -14.58
CA PRO A 111 9.91 -2.54 -15.39
C PRO A 111 10.96 -3.30 -14.57
N ARG A 112 11.35 -2.81 -13.37
CA ARG A 112 12.33 -3.49 -12.50
C ARG A 112 11.78 -4.77 -11.88
N PHE A 113 10.50 -4.79 -11.53
CA PHE A 113 9.80 -5.91 -10.89
C PHE A 113 8.54 -6.26 -11.70
N PRO A 114 8.69 -6.80 -12.93
CA PRO A 114 7.58 -6.93 -13.88
C PRO A 114 6.46 -7.85 -13.40
N ARG A 115 6.77 -8.78 -12.48
CA ARG A 115 5.85 -9.77 -11.88
C ARG A 115 5.39 -9.40 -10.47
N SER A 116 5.75 -8.21 -9.97
CA SER A 116 5.35 -7.81 -8.62
C SER A 116 3.90 -7.34 -8.61
N GLN A 117 3.04 -8.15 -7.98
CA GLN A 117 1.66 -7.78 -7.75
C GLN A 117 1.53 -6.48 -6.95
N SER A 118 2.36 -6.29 -5.92
CA SER A 118 2.34 -5.08 -5.08
C SER A 118 2.67 -3.82 -5.88
N VAL A 119 3.62 -3.89 -6.83
CA VAL A 119 3.92 -2.76 -7.71
C VAL A 119 2.72 -2.39 -8.59
N ARG A 120 2.12 -3.38 -9.27
CA ARG A 120 0.96 -3.16 -10.15
C ARG A 120 -0.25 -2.63 -9.36
N PHE A 121 -0.53 -3.23 -8.22
CA PHE A 121 -1.66 -2.85 -7.38
C PHE A 121 -1.55 -1.39 -6.93
N HIS A 122 -0.44 -1.03 -6.28
CA HIS A 122 -0.29 0.32 -5.73
C HIS A 122 -0.13 1.36 -6.84
N LEU A 123 0.46 1.04 -8.00
CA LEU A 123 0.47 1.96 -9.13
C LEU A 123 -0.96 2.24 -9.63
N GLY A 124 -1.77 1.19 -9.76
CA GLY A 124 -3.19 1.32 -10.10
C GLY A 124 -3.97 2.14 -9.07
N GLU A 125 -3.75 1.88 -7.79
CA GLU A 125 -4.36 2.64 -6.70
C GLU A 125 -3.98 4.12 -6.74
N LEU A 126 -2.69 4.45 -6.83
CA LEU A 126 -2.24 5.84 -6.91
C LEU A 126 -2.82 6.57 -8.13
N LEU A 127 -2.99 5.87 -9.26
CA LEU A 127 -3.64 6.40 -10.45
C LEU A 127 -5.13 6.69 -10.23
N LEU A 128 -5.86 5.84 -9.48
CA LEU A 128 -7.25 6.13 -9.07
C LEU A 128 -7.32 7.43 -8.27
N TRP A 129 -6.40 7.62 -7.34
CA TRP A 129 -6.35 8.78 -6.44
C TRP A 129 -6.10 10.12 -7.16
N ILE A 130 -5.54 10.09 -8.37
CA ILE A 130 -5.36 11.27 -9.24
C ILE A 130 -6.32 11.28 -10.44
N GLY A 131 -7.32 10.41 -10.47
CA GLY A 131 -8.37 10.38 -11.51
C GLY A 131 -7.95 9.78 -12.85
N GLN A 132 -6.80 9.10 -12.93
CA GLN A 132 -6.30 8.46 -14.15
C GLN A 132 -6.92 7.07 -14.37
N LEU A 133 -8.25 7.02 -14.49
CA LEU A 133 -9.05 5.78 -14.39
C LEU A 133 -8.68 4.71 -15.42
N ASN A 134 -8.41 5.09 -16.67
CA ASN A 134 -8.02 4.14 -17.73
C ASN A 134 -6.69 3.45 -17.41
N LYS A 135 -5.69 4.23 -16.97
CA LYS A 135 -4.37 3.70 -16.59
C LYS A 135 -4.48 2.87 -15.31
N ALA A 136 -5.27 3.34 -14.34
CA ALA A 136 -5.53 2.59 -13.12
C ALA A 136 -6.12 1.21 -13.43
N GLY A 137 -7.13 1.14 -14.30
CA GLY A 137 -7.74 -0.13 -14.71
C GLY A 137 -6.78 -1.07 -15.41
N GLN A 138 -5.79 -0.57 -16.15
CA GLN A 138 -4.74 -1.40 -16.76
C GLN A 138 -3.85 -2.04 -15.69
N GLU A 139 -3.32 -1.24 -14.77
CA GLU A 139 -2.45 -1.73 -13.70
C GLU A 139 -3.17 -2.69 -12.74
N LEU A 140 -4.44 -2.43 -12.42
CA LEU A 140 -5.24 -3.32 -11.58
C LEU A 140 -5.56 -4.66 -12.25
N ARG A 141 -5.75 -4.69 -13.58
CA ARG A 141 -5.88 -5.96 -14.32
C ARG A 141 -4.59 -6.78 -14.28
N LEU A 142 -3.44 -6.12 -14.39
CA LEU A 142 -2.14 -6.78 -14.24
C LEU A 142 -1.97 -7.32 -12.81
N ALA A 143 -2.27 -6.50 -11.79
CA ALA A 143 -2.22 -6.91 -10.39
C ALA A 143 -3.14 -8.12 -10.11
N TYR A 144 -4.36 -8.11 -10.64
CA TYR A 144 -5.27 -9.26 -10.54
C TYR A 144 -4.69 -10.51 -11.20
N GLY A 145 -4.08 -10.35 -12.39
CA GLY A 145 -3.44 -11.43 -13.13
C GLY A 145 -2.28 -12.10 -12.39
N GLU A 146 -1.47 -11.34 -11.65
CA GLU A 146 -0.34 -11.88 -10.88
C GLU A 146 -0.77 -12.68 -9.64
N GLY A 147 -1.99 -12.51 -9.12
CA GLY A 147 -2.41 -13.22 -7.92
C GLY A 147 -3.87 -13.05 -7.54
N LYS A 148 -4.78 -13.74 -8.24
CA LYS A 148 -6.24 -13.59 -8.11
C LYS A 148 -6.79 -13.85 -6.70
N SER A 149 -6.24 -14.83 -5.99
CA SER A 149 -6.70 -15.26 -4.65
C SER A 149 -5.98 -14.56 -3.50
N THR A 150 -5.06 -13.66 -3.78
CA THR A 150 -4.38 -12.85 -2.74
C THR A 150 -5.30 -11.72 -2.26
N LEU A 151 -4.89 -11.03 -1.20
CA LEU A 151 -5.56 -9.81 -0.76
C LEU A 151 -5.59 -8.76 -1.89
N LEU A 152 -4.43 -8.46 -2.48
CA LEU A 152 -4.32 -7.45 -3.53
C LEU A 152 -5.10 -7.83 -4.80
N GLY A 153 -5.18 -9.12 -5.13
CA GLY A 153 -5.99 -9.60 -6.26
C GLY A 153 -7.49 -9.40 -6.03
N ARG A 154 -8.00 -9.76 -4.85
CA ARG A 154 -9.41 -9.53 -4.51
C ARG A 154 -9.74 -8.04 -4.51
N THR A 155 -8.91 -7.19 -3.91
CA THR A 155 -9.10 -5.74 -3.91
C THR A 155 -9.01 -5.15 -5.32
N SER A 156 -8.09 -5.64 -6.17
CA SER A 156 -8.02 -5.23 -7.58
C SER A 156 -9.33 -5.52 -8.32
N ARG A 157 -9.92 -6.70 -8.09
CA ARG A 157 -11.22 -7.08 -8.68
C ARG A 157 -12.34 -6.15 -8.22
N GLU A 158 -12.38 -5.80 -6.93
CA GLU A 158 -13.35 -4.86 -6.38
C GLU A 158 -13.23 -3.48 -7.02
N PHE A 159 -12.01 -2.96 -7.17
CA PHE A 159 -11.76 -1.69 -7.86
C PHE A 159 -12.20 -1.74 -9.33
N LEU A 160 -11.86 -2.81 -10.04
CA LEU A 160 -12.24 -2.98 -11.44
C LEU A 160 -13.77 -3.03 -11.63
N ALA A 161 -14.49 -3.72 -10.73
CA ALA A 161 -15.94 -3.76 -10.77
C ALA A 161 -16.55 -2.35 -10.57
N GLN A 162 -16.00 -1.54 -9.66
CA GLN A 162 -16.45 -0.16 -9.46
C GLN A 162 -16.14 0.77 -10.64
N LEU A 163 -15.05 0.54 -11.36
CA LEU A 163 -14.72 1.31 -12.57
C LEU A 163 -15.66 1.01 -13.74
N GLN A 164 -16.22 -0.21 -13.80
CA GLN A 164 -17.18 -0.61 -14.84
C GLN A 164 -18.61 -0.16 -14.56
N ALA A 165 -18.94 0.11 -13.28
CA ALA A 165 -20.25 0.57 -12.86
C ALA A 165 -20.47 2.09 -13.01
N LYS A 166 -19.51 2.81 -13.61
CA LYS A 166 -19.53 4.26 -13.85
C LYS A 166 -19.51 4.55 -15.34
#